data_AF-A0A7C8INP0-F1
#
_entry.id   AF-A0A7C8INP0-F1
#
_cell.length_a   1.000
_cell.length_b   1.000
_cell.length_c   1.000
_cell.angle_alpha   90.00
_cell.angle_beta   90.00
_cell.angle_gamma   90.00
#
_symmetry.space_group_name_H-M   'P 1'
#
loop_
_entity.id
_entity.type
_entity.pdbx_description
1 polymer ?
#
loop_
_entity_poly.entity_id
_entity_poly.type
_entity_poly.pdbx_seq_one_letter_code
_entity_poly.pdbx_strand_id
1 'polypeptide(L)'
;MALSVLQRACDRFRSELSSDDVVLITSTHKFDEVKVAIRQVEQQLAARQELRNFDRLAPFLDAIETYSKALEVACNGTPYLPWIWAPIKLIIQAVHESVHALDKILVAYGSIASSMPRLSRFAESFPNDTQFQQLIAFLFEDIIEFHRRAYALIRMPGDYLSP
;
A
#
# COMPACT_ATOMS: atom_id res chain seq x y z
N MET A 1 -22.60 -2.05 1.67
CA MET A 1 -21.73 -3.09 2.26
C MET A 1 -20.27 -2.93 1.85
N ALA A 2 -19.95 -2.84 0.55
CA ALA A 2 -18.58 -2.57 0.09
C ALA A 2 -18.00 -1.26 0.66
N LEU A 3 -18.70 -0.13 0.48
CA LEU A 3 -18.24 1.18 0.97
C LEU A 3 -17.96 1.21 2.49
N SER A 4 -18.79 0.56 3.30
CA SER A 4 -18.58 0.47 4.75
C SER A 4 -17.35 -0.35 5.12
N VAL A 5 -16.96 -1.35 4.31
CA VAL A 5 -15.70 -2.09 4.52
C VAL A 5 -14.52 -1.16 4.24
N LEU A 6 -14.54 -0.42 3.12
CA LEU A 6 -13.49 0.54 2.77
C LEU A 6 -13.32 1.60 3.86
N GLN A 7 -14.43 2.20 4.29
CA GLN A 7 -14.42 3.23 5.32
C GLN A 7 -13.81 2.69 6.62
N ARG A 8 -14.28 1.54 7.12
CA ARG A 8 -13.76 0.97 8.38
C ARG A 8 -12.28 0.64 8.30
N ALA A 9 -11.80 0.11 7.19
CA ALA A 9 -10.40 -0.20 6.99
C ALA A 9 -9.54 1.07 7.05
N CYS A 10 -9.94 2.13 6.31
CA CYS A 10 -9.28 3.43 6.33
C CYS A 10 -9.32 4.08 7.71
N ASP A 11 -10.48 4.13 8.36
CA ASP A 11 -10.66 4.77 9.66
C ASP A 11 -9.83 4.06 10.74
N ARG A 12 -9.79 2.72 10.71
CA ARG A 12 -8.96 1.92 11.60
C ARG A 12 -7.48 2.26 11.43
N PHE A 13 -6.97 2.24 10.20
CA PHE A 13 -5.57 2.57 9.98
C PHE A 13 -5.27 4.03 10.35
N ARG A 14 -6.15 4.96 9.97
CA ARG A 14 -6.02 6.39 10.30
C ARG A 14 -5.89 6.64 11.79
N SER A 15 -6.61 5.89 12.62
CA SER A 15 -6.58 6.04 14.08
C SER A 15 -5.23 5.68 14.72
N GLU A 16 -4.38 4.94 14.02
CA GLU A 16 -3.07 4.49 14.51
C GLU A 16 -1.92 5.37 13.99
N LEU A 17 -2.18 6.24 13.00
CA LEU A 17 -1.18 7.11 12.41
C LEU A 17 -0.86 8.32 13.29
N SER A 18 0.39 8.76 13.26
CA SER A 18 0.76 10.09 13.76
C SER A 18 0.16 11.20 12.90
N SER A 19 0.04 12.42 13.45
CA SER A 19 -0.48 13.58 12.72
C SER A 19 0.27 13.86 11.41
N ASP A 20 1.60 13.74 11.43
CA ASP A 20 2.44 13.99 10.25
C ASP A 20 2.21 12.92 9.17
N ASP A 21 2.03 11.67 9.58
CA ASP A 21 1.78 10.55 8.66
C ASP A 21 0.38 10.62 8.03
N VAL A 22 -0.62 11.12 8.78
CA VAL A 22 -1.94 11.41 8.23
C VAL A 22 -1.83 12.47 7.14
N VAL A 23 -1.05 13.54 7.35
CA VAL A 23 -0.83 14.58 6.34
C VAL A 23 -0.12 14.00 5.11
N LEU A 24 0.88 13.15 5.29
CA LEU A 24 1.59 12.53 4.17
C LEU A 24 0.67 11.63 3.34
N ILE A 25 -0.15 10.79 3.99
CA ILE A 25 -1.10 9.93 3.28
C ILE A 25 -2.17 10.76 2.57
N THR A 26 -2.75 11.74 3.25
CA THR A 26 -3.86 12.54 2.69
C THR A 26 -3.42 13.49 1.59
N SER A 27 -2.15 13.91 1.56
CA SER A 27 -1.57 14.71 0.46
C SER A 27 -1.08 13.89 -0.74
N THR A 28 -1.03 12.55 -0.62
CA THR A 28 -0.58 11.68 -1.71
C THR A 28 -1.77 11.23 -2.55
N HIS A 29 -2.09 12.00 -3.60
CA HIS A 29 -3.31 11.78 -4.39
C HIS A 29 -3.10 10.88 -5.60
N LYS A 30 -1.92 10.93 -6.23
CA LYS A 30 -1.65 10.21 -7.47
C LYS A 30 -0.72 9.04 -7.24
N PHE A 31 -0.96 7.95 -7.96
CA PHE A 31 -0.11 6.77 -7.93
C PHE A 31 1.34 7.08 -8.33
N ASP A 32 1.56 7.99 -9.29
CA ASP A 32 2.89 8.37 -9.75
C ASP A 32 3.75 9.01 -8.65
N GLU A 33 3.15 9.64 -7.64
CA GLU A 33 3.89 10.20 -6.51
C GLU A 33 4.60 9.11 -5.69
N VAL A 34 4.06 7.89 -5.68
CA VAL A 34 4.71 6.72 -5.06
C VAL A 34 5.92 6.30 -5.88
N LYS A 35 5.80 6.27 -7.23
CA LYS A 35 6.91 5.97 -8.14
C LYS A 35 8.02 7.03 -8.01
N VAL A 36 7.67 8.30 -7.83
CA VAL A 36 8.63 9.37 -7.53
C VAL A 36 9.33 9.16 -6.19
N ALA A 37 8.59 8.85 -5.12
CA ALA A 37 9.17 8.61 -3.79
C ALA A 37 10.12 7.41 -3.78
N ILE A 38 9.78 6.32 -4.46
CA ILE A 38 10.65 5.15 -4.63
C ILE A 38 11.98 5.57 -5.28
N ARG A 39 11.93 6.28 -6.40
CA ARG A 39 13.13 6.76 -7.11
C ARG A 39 13.99 7.66 -6.23
N GLN A 40 13.38 8.52 -5.41
CA GLN A 40 14.11 9.38 -4.48
C GLN A 40 14.85 8.55 -3.42
N VAL A 41 14.21 7.51 -2.87
CA VAL A 41 14.84 6.60 -1.92
C VAL A 41 15.98 5.80 -2.58
N GLU A 42 15.77 5.29 -3.79
CA GLU A 42 16.84 4.61 -4.54
C GLU A 42 18.06 5.50 -4.77
N GLN A 43 17.86 6.78 -5.10
CA GLN A 43 18.95 7.75 -5.26
C GLN A 43 19.70 8.00 -3.95
N GLN A 44 18.99 8.09 -2.82
CA GLN A 44 19.62 8.26 -1.51
C GLN A 44 20.45 7.03 -1.11
N LEU A 45 19.93 5.83 -1.37
CA LEU A 45 20.66 4.57 -1.14
C LEU A 45 21.87 4.44 -2.07
N ALA A 46 21.74 4.84 -3.33
CA ALA A 46 22.86 4.86 -4.28
C ALA A 46 24.01 5.76 -3.79
N ALA A 47 23.68 6.97 -3.29
CA ALA A 47 24.65 7.90 -2.74
C ALA A 47 25.39 7.33 -1.51
N ARG A 48 24.78 6.41 -0.77
CA ARG A 48 25.36 5.71 0.38
C ARG A 48 26.03 4.37 0.03
N GLN A 49 26.00 3.95 -1.25
CA GLN A 49 26.45 2.62 -1.70
C GLN A 49 25.63 1.45 -1.11
N GLU A 50 24.35 1.69 -0.82
CA GLU A 50 23.44 0.75 -0.16
C GLU A 50 22.23 0.38 -1.02
N LEU A 51 22.42 0.29 -2.35
CA LEU A 51 21.35 -0.09 -3.28
C LEU A 51 20.61 -1.36 -2.84
N ARG A 52 19.29 -1.36 -3.03
CA ARG A 52 18.40 -2.49 -2.74
C ARG A 52 17.53 -2.81 -3.95
N ASN A 53 17.00 -4.04 -3.96
CA ASN A 53 16.25 -4.55 -5.10
C ASN A 53 14.79 -4.09 -5.06
N PHE A 54 14.53 -2.86 -5.52
CA PHE A 54 13.19 -2.30 -5.64
C PHE A 54 12.34 -2.97 -6.73
N ASP A 55 12.92 -3.74 -7.65
CA ASP A 55 12.15 -4.52 -8.64
C ASP A 55 11.19 -5.51 -7.97
N ARG A 56 11.47 -5.91 -6.72
CA ARG A 56 10.57 -6.73 -5.88
C ARG A 56 9.22 -6.07 -5.61
N LEU A 57 9.14 -4.74 -5.70
CA LEU A 57 7.91 -3.98 -5.49
C LEU A 57 7.06 -3.87 -6.76
N ALA A 58 7.67 -4.00 -7.95
CA ALA A 58 6.99 -3.80 -9.23
C ALA A 58 5.74 -4.68 -9.41
N PRO A 59 5.75 -6.00 -9.08
CA PRO A 59 4.55 -6.83 -9.19
C PRO A 59 3.38 -6.32 -8.33
N PHE A 60 3.67 -5.75 -7.15
CA PHE A 60 2.66 -5.18 -6.28
C PHE A 60 2.10 -3.89 -6.88
N LEU A 61 2.96 -3.00 -7.38
CA LEU A 61 2.56 -1.75 -8.03
C LEU A 61 1.66 -2.00 -9.25
N ASP A 62 2.02 -2.96 -10.10
CA ASP A 62 1.23 -3.30 -11.28
C ASP A 62 -0.13 -3.91 -10.90
N ALA A 63 -0.13 -4.76 -9.87
CA ALA A 63 -1.36 -5.37 -9.36
C ALA A 63 -2.32 -4.32 -8.80
N ILE A 64 -1.84 -3.38 -7.98
CA ILE A 64 -2.68 -2.33 -7.41
C ILE A 64 -3.12 -1.28 -8.43
N GLU A 65 -2.33 -1.02 -9.47
CA GLU A 65 -2.71 -0.14 -10.59
C GLU A 65 -3.84 -0.75 -11.43
N THR A 66 -3.87 -2.07 -11.57
CA THR A 66 -4.97 -2.77 -12.23
C THR A 66 -6.20 -2.86 -11.32
N TYR A 67 -5.98 -3.17 -10.05
CA TYR A 67 -7.01 -3.34 -9.03
C TYR A 67 -7.75 -2.03 -8.72
N SER A 68 -7.06 -0.88 -8.70
CA SER A 68 -7.64 0.43 -8.43
C SER A 68 -8.81 0.76 -9.38
N LYS A 69 -8.70 0.37 -10.65
CA LYS A 69 -9.77 0.55 -11.65
C LYS A 69 -11.06 -0.16 -11.27
N ALA A 70 -10.96 -1.37 -10.69
CA ALA A 70 -12.13 -2.10 -10.19
C ALA A 70 -12.67 -1.50 -8.89
N LEU A 71 -11.77 -0.99 -8.04
CA LEU A 71 -12.12 -0.38 -6.76
C LEU A 71 -12.83 0.98 -6.91
N GLU A 72 -12.57 1.73 -7.98
CA GLU A 72 -13.22 3.03 -8.24
C GLU A 72 -14.76 2.97 -8.10
N VAL A 73 -15.37 1.88 -8.59
CA VAL A 73 -16.82 1.67 -8.48
C VAL A 73 -17.24 1.47 -7.02
N ALA A 74 -16.53 0.65 -6.24
CA ALA A 74 -16.81 0.45 -4.82
C ALA A 74 -16.60 1.71 -3.98
N CYS A 75 -15.65 2.57 -4.36
CA CYS A 75 -15.40 3.85 -3.70
C CYS A 75 -16.58 4.83 -3.87
N ASN A 76 -17.34 4.75 -4.96
CA ASN A 76 -18.51 5.62 -5.20
C ASN A 76 -18.22 7.11 -4.93
N GLY A 77 -17.09 7.62 -5.45
CA GLY A 77 -16.66 9.02 -5.30
C GLY A 77 -16.00 9.37 -3.95
N THR A 78 -15.87 8.43 -3.02
CA THR A 78 -15.12 8.66 -1.78
C THR A 78 -13.60 8.58 -2.00
N PRO A 79 -12.79 9.31 -1.19
CA PRO A 79 -11.35 9.41 -1.39
C PRO A 79 -10.58 8.23 -0.76
N TYR A 80 -11.10 6.99 -0.87
CA TYR A 80 -10.45 5.79 -0.32
C TYR A 80 -9.43 5.17 -1.27
N LEU A 81 -9.54 5.43 -2.57
CA LEU A 81 -8.63 4.88 -3.58
C LEU A 81 -7.15 5.12 -3.26
N PRO A 82 -6.72 6.33 -2.83
CA PRO A 82 -5.31 6.59 -2.51
C PRO A 82 -4.75 5.78 -1.35
N TRP A 83 -5.60 5.25 -0.47
CA TRP A 83 -5.15 4.44 0.67
C TRP A 83 -4.52 3.10 0.26
N ILE A 84 -4.69 2.66 -1.00
CA ILE A 84 -3.96 1.50 -1.51
C ILE A 84 -2.46 1.80 -1.66
N TRP A 85 -2.10 2.99 -2.12
CA TRP A 85 -0.73 3.29 -2.55
C TRP A 85 -0.01 4.34 -1.70
N ALA A 86 -0.72 5.31 -1.13
CA ALA A 86 -0.13 6.33 -0.27
C ALA A 86 0.65 5.74 0.93
N PRO A 87 0.18 4.67 1.58
CA PRO A 87 0.96 4.02 2.65
C PRO A 87 2.27 3.41 2.18
N ILE A 88 2.40 2.99 0.92
CA ILE A 88 3.65 2.47 0.36
C ILE A 88 4.74 3.54 0.43
N LYS A 89 4.40 4.76 0.00
CA LYS A 89 5.29 5.93 0.07
C LYS A 89 5.72 6.20 1.51
N LEU A 90 4.75 6.25 2.44
CA LEU A 90 5.02 6.41 3.87
C LEU A 90 6.01 5.36 4.39
N ILE A 91 5.70 4.08 4.15
CA ILE A 91 6.48 2.94 4.64
C ILE A 91 7.91 2.97 4.08
N ILE A 92 8.08 3.16 2.77
CA ILE A 92 9.40 3.19 2.13
C ILE A 92 10.24 4.36 2.63
N GLN A 93 9.63 5.55 2.76
CA GLN A 93 10.30 6.72 3.33
C GLN A 93 10.65 6.53 4.81
N ALA A 94 9.92 5.73 5.56
CA ALA A 94 10.23 5.48 6.97
C ALA A 94 11.32 4.40 7.17
N VAL A 95 11.42 3.38 6.30
CA VAL A 95 12.35 2.26 6.51
C VAL A 95 13.70 2.38 5.81
N HIS A 96 13.85 3.33 4.89
CA HIS A 96 15.04 3.39 4.03
C HIS A 96 16.37 3.58 4.78
N GLU A 97 16.34 4.08 6.03
CA GLU A 97 17.53 4.19 6.88
C GLU A 97 18.01 2.83 7.42
N SER A 98 17.12 1.82 7.48
CA SER A 98 17.46 0.45 7.85
C SER A 98 17.30 -0.47 6.65
N VAL A 99 18.41 -0.72 5.96
CA VAL A 99 18.44 -1.58 4.78
C VAL A 99 17.86 -2.98 4.99
N HIS A 100 18.01 -3.55 6.19
CA HIS A 100 17.43 -4.85 6.54
C HIS A 100 15.91 -4.79 6.65
N ALA A 101 15.37 -3.73 7.28
CA ALA A 101 13.93 -3.52 7.35
C ALA A 101 13.35 -3.25 5.96
N LEU A 102 14.05 -2.46 5.15
CA LEU A 102 13.68 -2.20 3.76
C LEU A 102 13.60 -3.50 2.94
N ASP A 103 14.62 -4.36 3.02
CA ASP A 103 14.61 -5.65 2.30
C ASP A 103 13.42 -6.54 2.70
N LYS A 104 13.10 -6.61 4.00
CA LYS A 104 11.93 -7.36 4.49
C LYS A 104 10.63 -6.79 3.95
N ILE A 105 10.48 -5.47 3.93
CA ILE A 105 9.29 -4.79 3.38
C ILE A 105 9.15 -5.06 1.88
N LEU A 106 10.24 -4.97 1.10
CA LEU A 106 10.22 -5.25 -0.34
C LEU A 106 9.82 -6.71 -0.64
N VAL A 107 10.33 -7.67 0.13
CA VAL A 107 9.93 -9.09 0.01
C VAL A 107 8.46 -9.29 0.37
N ALA A 108 7.97 -8.63 1.43
CA ALA A 108 6.59 -8.74 1.85
C ALA A 108 5.62 -8.24 0.77
N TYR A 109 5.89 -7.07 0.16
CA TYR A 109 5.09 -6.57 -0.95
C TYR A 109 5.07 -7.52 -2.15
N GLY A 110 6.22 -8.07 -2.56
CA GLY A 110 6.28 -9.05 -3.64
C GLY A 110 5.49 -10.33 -3.34
N SER A 111 5.46 -10.75 -2.07
CA SER A 111 4.70 -11.93 -1.62
C SER A 111 3.19 -11.70 -1.66
N ILE A 112 2.72 -10.50 -1.28
CA ILE A 112 1.31 -10.12 -1.39
C ILE A 112 0.88 -10.09 -2.85
N ALA A 113 1.68 -9.47 -3.72
CA ALA A 113 1.40 -9.42 -5.15
C ALA A 113 1.22 -10.83 -5.75
N SER A 114 2.07 -11.77 -5.35
CA SER A 114 2.02 -13.17 -5.78
C SER A 114 0.76 -13.91 -5.29
N SER A 115 0.15 -13.42 -4.20
CA SER A 115 -1.05 -14.00 -3.60
C SER A 115 -2.35 -13.32 -4.07
N MET A 116 -2.26 -12.21 -4.81
CA MET A 116 -3.44 -11.49 -5.28
C MET A 116 -4.18 -12.29 -6.35
N PRO A 117 -5.53 -12.36 -6.27
CA PRO A 117 -6.33 -12.97 -7.33
C PRO A 117 -6.27 -12.13 -8.61
N ARG A 118 -6.33 -12.81 -9.76
CA ARG A 118 -6.42 -12.14 -11.08
C ARG A 118 -7.85 -11.69 -11.34
N LEU A 119 -8.14 -10.42 -11.04
CA LEU A 119 -9.51 -9.87 -11.08
C LEU A 119 -9.86 -9.11 -12.36
N SER A 120 -8.88 -8.83 -13.24
CA SER A 120 -9.07 -7.97 -14.42
C SER A 120 -10.26 -8.39 -15.30
N ARG A 121 -10.34 -9.68 -15.64
CA ARG A 121 -11.44 -10.22 -16.47
C ARG A 121 -12.81 -10.12 -15.80
N PHE A 122 -12.87 -10.21 -14.48
CA PHE A 122 -14.12 -10.13 -13.72
C PHE A 122 -14.60 -8.69 -13.59
N ALA A 123 -13.69 -7.74 -13.37
CA ALA A 123 -14.01 -6.32 -13.29
C ALA A 123 -14.66 -5.77 -14.57
N GLU A 124 -14.17 -6.22 -15.73
CA GLU A 124 -14.74 -5.86 -17.03
C GLU A 124 -16.14 -6.45 -17.25
N SER A 125 -16.35 -7.69 -16.79
CA SER A 125 -17.60 -8.42 -17.02
C SER A 125 -18.71 -8.04 -16.04
N PHE A 126 -18.35 -7.59 -14.82
CA PHE A 126 -19.28 -7.39 -13.70
C PHE A 126 -19.03 -6.09 -12.93
N PRO A 127 -18.92 -4.91 -13.59
CA PRO A 127 -18.56 -3.67 -12.91
C PRO A 127 -19.60 -3.26 -11.85
N ASN A 128 -20.87 -3.57 -12.04
CA ASN A 128 -21.96 -3.18 -11.11
C ASN A 128 -22.47 -4.35 -10.25
N ASP A 129 -21.81 -5.52 -10.30
CA ASP A 129 -22.22 -6.66 -9.48
C ASP A 129 -21.87 -6.43 -8.01
N THR A 130 -22.89 -6.50 -7.15
CA THR A 130 -22.71 -6.16 -5.73
C THR A 130 -21.82 -7.15 -4.99
N GLN A 131 -21.81 -8.43 -5.38
CA GLN A 131 -20.96 -9.45 -4.75
C GLN A 131 -19.51 -9.25 -5.16
N PHE A 132 -19.26 -8.92 -6.43
CA PHE A 132 -17.94 -8.57 -6.92
C PHE A 132 -17.40 -7.32 -6.23
N GLN A 133 -18.21 -6.26 -6.12
CA GLN A 133 -17.80 -5.05 -5.39
C GLN A 133 -17.50 -5.31 -3.91
N GLN A 134 -18.19 -6.27 -3.30
CA GLN A 134 -17.92 -6.70 -1.93
C GLN A 134 -16.62 -7.51 -1.83
N LEU A 135 -16.33 -8.41 -2.78
CA LEU A 135 -15.06 -9.12 -2.87
C LEU A 135 -13.89 -8.14 -3.01
N ILE A 136 -14.01 -7.15 -3.90
CA ILE A 136 -13.03 -6.08 -4.05
C ILE A 136 -12.84 -5.37 -2.71
N ALA A 137 -13.91 -4.95 -2.03
CA ALA A 137 -13.77 -4.26 -0.75
C ALA A 137 -13.05 -5.10 0.34
N PHE A 138 -13.23 -6.42 0.37
CA PHE A 138 -12.48 -7.30 1.29
C PHE A 138 -10.99 -7.38 0.94
N LEU A 139 -10.63 -7.47 -0.34
CA LEU A 139 -9.23 -7.45 -0.75
C LEU A 139 -8.56 -6.11 -0.42
N PHE A 140 -9.31 -5.00 -0.51
CA PHE A 140 -8.84 -3.71 -0.04
C PHE A 140 -8.55 -3.74 1.46
N GLU A 141 -9.47 -4.27 2.28
CA GLU A 141 -9.30 -4.39 3.72
C GLU A 141 -8.04 -5.20 4.07
N ASP A 142 -7.76 -6.30 3.38
CA ASP A 142 -6.55 -7.11 3.56
C ASP A 142 -5.26 -6.33 3.24
N ILE A 143 -5.26 -5.54 2.16
CA ILE A 143 -4.12 -4.67 1.79
C ILE A 143 -3.91 -3.58 2.85
N ILE A 144 -4.99 -2.95 3.32
CA ILE A 144 -4.91 -1.91 4.36
C ILE A 144 -4.42 -2.51 5.69
N GLU A 145 -4.87 -3.72 6.05
CA GLU A 145 -4.39 -4.40 7.25
C GLU A 145 -2.90 -4.72 7.15
N PHE A 146 -2.39 -5.10 5.97
CA PHE A 146 -0.96 -5.23 5.76
C PHE A 146 -0.22 -3.89 5.98
N HIS A 147 -0.67 -2.81 5.34
CA HIS A 147 -0.07 -1.48 5.48
C HIS A 147 -0.04 -1.04 6.94
N ARG A 148 -1.13 -1.26 7.67
CA ARG A 148 -1.27 -0.96 9.08
C ARG A 148 -0.25 -1.72 9.93
N ARG A 149 -0.08 -3.02 9.69
CA ARG A 149 0.91 -3.85 10.40
C ARG A 149 2.34 -3.46 10.05
N ALA A 150 2.62 -3.20 8.78
CA ALA A 150 3.92 -2.72 8.34
C ALA A 150 4.27 -1.40 9.04
N TYR A 151 3.35 -0.43 9.05
CA TYR A 151 3.50 0.83 9.76
C TYR A 151 3.79 0.63 11.25
N ALA A 152 3.00 -0.21 11.94
CA ALA A 152 3.19 -0.49 13.36
C ALA A 152 4.59 -1.06 13.67
N LEU A 153 5.09 -1.97 12.83
CA LEU A 153 6.44 -2.53 12.98
C LEU A 153 7.54 -1.47 12.83
N ILE A 154 7.34 -0.51 11.94
CA ILE A 154 8.32 0.56 11.66
C ILE A 154 8.34 1.61 12.77
N ARG A 155 7.19 1.82 13.43
CA ARG A 155 7.04 2.77 14.53
C ARG A 155 7.30 2.16 15.92
N MET A 156 7.47 0.85 16.02
CA MET A 156 7.76 0.20 17.29
C MET A 156 9.16 0.61 17.77
N PRO A 157 9.31 1.20 18.97
CA PRO A 157 10.63 1.48 19.53
C PRO A 157 11.42 0.17 19.66
N GLY A 158 12.66 0.20 19.18
CA GLY A 158 13.42 -1.00 18.84
C GLY A 158 13.83 -1.85 20.04
N ASP A 159 13.07 -2.92 20.29
CA ASP A 159 13.51 -4.03 21.16
C ASP A 159 13.63 -5.39 20.41
N TYR A 160 13.33 -5.44 19.11
CA TYR A 160 13.36 -6.71 18.33
C TYR A 160 14.26 -6.71 17.09
N LEU A 161 15.11 -5.70 16.93
CA LEU A 161 16.15 -5.66 15.89
C LEU A 161 17.54 -5.61 16.55
N SER A 162 17.82 -6.60 17.40
CA SER A 162 19.20 -7.00 17.66
C SER A 162 19.59 -8.11 16.65
N PRO A 163 20.86 -8.12 16.18
CA PRO A 163 21.33 -8.97 15.09
C PRO A 163 21.20 -10.47 15.37
#